data_AF-A0A9W8LPU2-F1
#
_entry.id   AF-A0A9W8LPU2-F1
#
_cell.length_a   1.000
_cell.length_b   1.000
_cell.length_c   1.000
_cell.angle_alpha   90.00
_cell.angle_beta   90.00
_cell.angle_gamma   90.00
#
_symmetry.space_group_name_H-M   'P 1'
#
loop_
_entity.id
_entity.type
_entity.pdbx_description
1 polymer ?
#
loop_
_entity_poly.entity_id
_entity_poly.type
_entity_poly.pdbx_seq_one_letter_code
_entity_poly.pdbx_strand_id
1 'polypeptide(L)'
;MMPPLSPAMADYVQSAKAGIESMEFIDDLIREYLLFRGFKSTLQTLEEDLLKDQDKGFHAEKIVDELLAMATELRVDELLKYWEYLSFRFFSHLSPKYHRTTQMFEKRMIRLFLVSAIKANERRRIRQFLDVHGHVLGKQGGDWIPWLAIEYFEDPASRSEFEVYFSDKWNASLRTSLIDFVQTIFPAMAVPRIMLFDKQRREREELQRKVKFYEKQLNGETRITSLEPVACTTSLVEDHIGSVDIVRTPTVKTKDVVGLSAAAPAEEESAVISQSLGVIQTDEPPSLLKISREDIFLEHNSAISLAKFSVTGDLIASYDDESILKVWSPDPLSSAPKLKNELDFTVNAMAWDRKHAHLLYLYDEDGYIHTLNTNSNLLNRNLVFEKRYQWIQSMRASSVSSTLLTVCSSKPENTSDLLLKIWDANASKTIASKRLNAAVESQGISASLNHNGNLAVLAYSTGLVRLFDTRSFETIAKIDTKQHDVCSVEFSLNEDSIMAVTENGRLTQWSLRNDSSMLAESILGISAASDRGVLAADSRLDGSRVTFTPDRESVVVAPRDQCLVFNIDSAAMTDATRRHKDLVLCIDYAADRSLSASEDGTIRVAQYRKV
;
A
#
# COMPACT_ATOMS: atom_id res chain seq x y z
N MET A 1 8.24 -28.51 -17.72
CA MET A 1 7.11 -28.99 -16.90
C MET A 1 6.73 -27.85 -15.96
N MET A 2 5.57 -27.24 -16.18
CA MET A 2 5.07 -26.14 -15.32
C MET A 2 4.63 -26.71 -13.97
N PRO A 3 4.82 -25.99 -12.85
CA PRO A 3 4.22 -26.36 -11.58
C PRO A 3 2.69 -26.21 -11.63
N PRO A 4 1.93 -27.01 -10.87
CA PRO A 4 0.46 -26.90 -10.86
C PRO A 4 0.01 -25.56 -10.29
N LEU A 5 -1.00 -24.95 -10.92
CA LEU A 5 -1.66 -23.73 -10.44
C LEU A 5 -2.34 -24.00 -9.09
N SER A 6 -2.37 -22.99 -8.22
CA SER A 6 -3.11 -23.09 -6.95
C SER A 6 -4.62 -23.24 -7.20
N PRO A 7 -5.38 -23.89 -6.31
CA PRO A 7 -6.83 -24.11 -6.50
C PRO A 7 -7.61 -22.82 -6.76
N ALA A 8 -7.30 -21.74 -6.03
CA ALA A 8 -7.92 -20.43 -6.21
C ALA A 8 -7.59 -19.77 -7.56
N MET A 9 -6.37 -19.98 -8.07
CA MET A 9 -5.98 -19.48 -9.39
C MET A 9 -6.61 -20.33 -10.49
N ALA A 10 -6.79 -21.64 -10.27
CA ALA A 10 -7.48 -22.53 -11.20
C ALA A 10 -8.96 -22.17 -11.35
N ASP A 11 -9.65 -21.85 -10.24
CA ASP A 11 -11.04 -21.38 -10.23
C ASP A 11 -11.17 -20.01 -10.92
N TYR A 12 -10.21 -19.10 -10.71
CA TYR A 12 -10.17 -17.82 -11.40
C TYR A 12 -9.94 -17.97 -12.91
N VAL A 13 -9.03 -18.85 -13.32
CA VAL A 13 -8.75 -19.13 -14.74
C VAL A 13 -9.96 -19.79 -15.42
N GLN A 14 -10.63 -20.73 -14.75
CA GLN A 14 -11.90 -21.29 -15.25
C GLN A 14 -13.01 -20.22 -15.35
N SER A 15 -13.08 -19.33 -14.36
CA SER A 15 -14.02 -18.20 -14.35
C SER A 15 -13.79 -17.23 -15.51
N ALA A 16 -12.53 -16.89 -15.79
CA ALA A 16 -12.18 -15.99 -16.87
C ALA A 16 -12.42 -16.64 -18.24
N LYS A 17 -12.14 -17.94 -18.37
CA LYS A 17 -12.44 -18.72 -19.58
C LYS A 17 -13.96 -18.76 -19.88
N ALA A 18 -14.78 -19.03 -18.86
CA ALA A 18 -16.24 -19.01 -19.01
C ALA A 18 -16.81 -17.61 -19.29
N GLY A 19 -16.15 -16.54 -18.81
CA GLY A 19 -16.52 -15.16 -19.13
C GLY A 19 -16.24 -14.80 -20.59
N ILE A 20 -15.11 -15.25 -21.14
CA ILE A 20 -14.76 -15.07 -22.56
C ILE A 20 -15.77 -15.80 -23.46
N GLU A 21 -16.22 -17.00 -23.07
CA GLU A 21 -17.27 -17.76 -23.77
C GLU A 21 -18.64 -17.05 -23.75
N SER A 22 -18.90 -16.11 -22.83
CA SER A 22 -20.14 -15.33 -22.76
C SER A 22 -20.07 -13.96 -23.46
N MET A 23 -19.00 -13.66 -24.19
CA MET A 23 -18.79 -12.33 -24.77
C MET A 23 -19.86 -11.96 -25.81
N GLU A 24 -20.22 -12.89 -26.71
CA GLU A 24 -21.28 -12.68 -27.70
C GLU A 24 -22.64 -12.36 -27.05
N PHE A 25 -22.94 -13.04 -25.93
CA PHE A 25 -24.16 -12.81 -25.16
C PHE A 25 -24.17 -11.43 -24.49
N ILE A 26 -23.01 -10.94 -24.02
CA ILE A 26 -22.89 -9.61 -23.42
C ILE A 26 -23.01 -8.52 -24.48
N ASP A 27 -22.44 -8.74 -25.67
CA ASP A 27 -22.62 -7.82 -26.79
C ASP A 27 -24.11 -7.70 -27.17
N ASP A 28 -24.85 -8.81 -27.15
CA ASP A 28 -26.31 -8.79 -27.36
C ASP A 28 -27.06 -8.01 -26.28
N LEU A 29 -26.68 -8.17 -25.00
CA LEU A 29 -27.26 -7.38 -23.90
C LEU A 29 -26.97 -5.88 -24.04
N ILE A 30 -25.77 -5.51 -24.48
CA ILE A 30 -25.39 -4.12 -24.73
C ILE A 30 -26.20 -3.57 -25.91
N ARG A 31 -26.35 -4.34 -26.99
CA ARG A 31 -27.19 -3.96 -28.14
C ARG A 31 -28.64 -3.72 -27.70
N GLU A 32 -29.22 -4.64 -26.94
CA GLU A 32 -30.59 -4.52 -26.43
C GLU A 32 -30.74 -3.27 -25.54
N TYR A 33 -29.78 -3.02 -24.64
CA TYR A 33 -29.80 -1.85 -23.76
C TYR A 33 -29.71 -0.53 -24.54
N LEU A 34 -28.78 -0.41 -25.48
CA LEU A 34 -28.59 0.79 -26.30
C LEU A 34 -29.84 1.05 -27.17
N LEU A 35 -30.44 -0.02 -27.71
CA LEU A 35 -31.65 0.06 -28.51
C LEU A 35 -32.86 0.48 -27.65
N PHE A 36 -33.02 -0.08 -26.45
CA PHE A 36 -34.07 0.29 -25.50
C PHE A 36 -33.99 1.75 -25.04
N ARG A 37 -32.78 2.26 -24.81
CA ARG A 37 -32.55 3.67 -24.41
C ARG A 37 -32.64 4.66 -25.58
N GLY A 38 -32.67 4.17 -26.82
CA GLY A 38 -32.74 4.99 -28.03
C GLY A 38 -31.40 5.57 -28.49
N PHE A 39 -30.27 5.02 -28.03
CA PHE A 39 -28.92 5.47 -28.38
C PHE A 39 -28.45 4.91 -29.74
N LYS A 40 -29.18 5.23 -30.80
CA LYS A 40 -28.95 4.69 -32.15
C LYS A 40 -27.58 5.03 -32.73
N SER A 41 -27.09 6.26 -32.50
CA SER A 41 -25.76 6.68 -32.97
C SER A 41 -24.64 5.88 -32.29
N THR A 42 -24.77 5.62 -30.99
CA THR A 42 -23.78 4.86 -30.21
C THR A 42 -23.80 3.38 -30.58
N LEU A 43 -24.98 2.82 -30.85
CA LEU A 43 -25.14 1.45 -31.35
C LEU A 43 -24.42 1.28 -32.70
N GLN A 44 -24.60 2.22 -33.63
CA GLN A 44 -23.94 2.16 -34.94
C GLN A 44 -22.41 2.22 -34.80
N THR A 45 -21.89 3.13 -33.97
CA THR A 45 -20.44 3.20 -33.71
C THR A 45 -19.91 1.91 -33.09
N LEU A 46 -20.64 1.32 -32.14
CA LEU A 46 -20.27 0.04 -31.54
C LEU A 46 -20.23 -1.10 -32.58
N GLU A 47 -21.20 -1.16 -33.48
CA GLU A 47 -21.22 -2.17 -34.56
C GLU A 47 -20.04 -2.01 -35.53
N GLU A 48 -19.69 -0.76 -35.87
CA GLU A 48 -18.52 -0.47 -36.72
C GLU A 48 -17.20 -0.86 -36.04
N ASP A 49 -17.09 -0.66 -34.72
CA ASP A 49 -15.91 -1.03 -33.94
C ASP A 49 -15.79 -2.56 -33.78
N LEU A 50 -16.92 -3.26 -33.55
CA LEU A 50 -16.96 -4.72 -33.51
C LEU A 50 -16.55 -5.35 -34.84
N LEU A 51 -16.90 -4.72 -35.98
CA LEU A 51 -16.49 -5.21 -37.30
C LEU A 51 -14.98 -5.08 -37.54
N LYS A 52 -14.33 -4.14 -36.85
CA LYS A 52 -12.90 -3.87 -36.92
C LYS A 52 -12.11 -4.52 -35.78
N ASP A 53 -12.73 -5.40 -35.00
CA ASP A 53 -12.12 -6.02 -33.84
C ASP A 53 -10.90 -6.87 -34.23
N GLN A 54 -9.72 -6.33 -33.91
CA GLN A 54 -8.44 -6.99 -34.13
C GLN A 54 -8.16 -8.08 -33.09
N ASP A 55 -8.90 -8.10 -31.97
CA ASP A 55 -8.76 -9.08 -30.90
C ASP A 55 -9.64 -10.32 -31.13
N LYS A 56 -10.48 -10.31 -32.18
CA LYS A 56 -11.34 -11.43 -32.62
C LYS A 56 -12.16 -12.05 -31.50
N GLY A 57 -12.69 -11.24 -30.61
CA GLY A 57 -13.42 -11.68 -29.42
C GLY A 57 -12.60 -12.62 -28.53
N PHE A 58 -11.28 -12.41 -28.45
CA PHE A 58 -10.34 -13.19 -27.62
C PHE A 58 -10.29 -14.70 -27.98
N HIS A 59 -10.62 -15.04 -29.22
CA HIS A 59 -10.47 -16.40 -29.73
C HIS A 59 -9.02 -16.67 -30.13
N ALA A 60 -8.26 -17.30 -29.23
CA ALA A 60 -6.85 -17.62 -29.45
C ALA A 60 -6.60 -18.37 -30.78
N GLU A 61 -7.48 -19.31 -31.16
CA GLU A 61 -7.35 -20.05 -32.42
C GLU A 61 -7.43 -19.14 -33.64
N LYS A 62 -8.40 -18.21 -33.69
CA LYS A 62 -8.59 -17.29 -34.83
C LYS A 62 -7.44 -16.30 -34.97
N ILE A 63 -6.84 -15.88 -33.86
CA ILE A 63 -5.67 -14.98 -33.83
C ILE A 63 -4.45 -15.73 -34.36
N VAL A 64 -4.22 -16.94 -33.86
CA VAL A 64 -3.09 -17.78 -34.29
C VAL A 64 -3.21 -18.19 -35.75
N ASP A 65 -4.39 -18.58 -36.20
CA ASP A 65 -4.60 -18.96 -37.59
C ASP A 65 -4.34 -17.80 -38.56
N GLU A 66 -4.66 -16.56 -38.19
CA GLU A 66 -4.32 -15.38 -39.00
C GLU A 66 -2.83 -15.04 -38.96
N LEU A 67 -2.17 -15.12 -37.79
CA LEU A 67 -0.70 -14.96 -37.70
C LEU A 67 0.02 -15.98 -38.61
N LEU A 68 -0.41 -17.24 -38.57
CA LEU A 68 0.18 -18.28 -39.41
C LEU A 68 -0.17 -18.08 -40.88
N ALA A 69 -1.40 -17.64 -41.21
CA ALA A 69 -1.79 -17.33 -42.59
C ALA A 69 -0.99 -16.15 -43.17
N MET A 70 -0.76 -15.09 -42.40
CA MET A 70 0.08 -13.97 -42.85
C MET A 70 1.52 -14.40 -43.09
N ALA A 71 2.04 -15.34 -42.29
CA ALA A 71 3.37 -15.91 -42.50
C ALA A 71 3.43 -16.75 -43.79
N THR A 72 2.41 -17.59 -44.08
CA THR A 72 2.38 -18.46 -45.26
C THR A 72 2.05 -17.72 -46.56
N GLU A 73 1.25 -16.64 -46.49
CA GLU A 73 0.93 -15.75 -47.61
C GLU A 73 2.03 -14.71 -47.91
N LEU A 74 3.13 -14.76 -47.15
CA LEU A 74 4.31 -13.91 -47.32
C LEU A 74 4.06 -12.42 -47.04
N ARG A 75 3.13 -12.09 -46.12
CA ARG A 75 2.79 -10.74 -45.65
C ARG A 75 3.53 -10.39 -44.36
N VAL A 76 4.86 -10.32 -44.41
CA VAL A 76 5.70 -10.18 -43.20
C VAL A 76 5.54 -8.84 -42.47
N ASP A 77 5.30 -7.74 -43.19
CA ASP A 77 5.12 -6.43 -42.56
C ASP A 77 3.81 -6.35 -41.78
N GLU A 78 2.75 -6.96 -42.31
CA GLU A 78 1.45 -7.06 -41.62
C GLU A 78 1.54 -8.00 -40.42
N LEU A 79 2.26 -9.11 -40.57
CA LEU A 79 2.55 -10.06 -39.48
C LEU A 79 3.28 -9.38 -38.31
N LEU A 80 4.35 -8.63 -38.58
CA LEU A 80 5.14 -7.97 -37.55
C LEU A 80 4.36 -6.84 -36.88
N LYS A 81 3.56 -6.06 -37.63
CA LYS A 81 2.67 -5.04 -37.06
C LYS A 81 1.60 -5.65 -36.17
N TYR A 82 0.98 -6.75 -36.60
CA TYR A 82 -0.03 -7.43 -35.78
C TYR A 82 0.60 -8.07 -34.53
N TRP A 83 1.82 -8.60 -34.65
CA TRP A 83 2.57 -9.08 -33.49
C TRP A 83 2.96 -7.96 -32.52
N GLU A 84 3.39 -6.80 -33.02
CA GLU A 84 3.68 -5.61 -32.21
C GLU A 84 2.42 -5.10 -31.49
N TYR A 85 1.27 -5.10 -32.18
CA TYR A 85 -0.03 -4.81 -31.59
C TYR A 85 -0.35 -5.78 -30.43
N LEU A 86 -0.29 -7.10 -30.66
CA LEU A 86 -0.51 -8.10 -29.62
C LEU A 86 0.50 -7.95 -28.47
N SER A 87 1.74 -7.59 -28.79
CA SER A 87 2.80 -7.37 -27.81
C SER A 87 2.53 -6.17 -26.92
N PHE A 88 2.17 -5.03 -27.52
CA PHE A 88 1.83 -3.82 -26.78
C PHE A 88 0.55 -3.98 -25.96
N ARG A 89 -0.48 -4.60 -26.55
CA ARG A 89 -1.82 -4.72 -25.95
C ARG A 89 -1.91 -5.80 -24.88
N PHE A 90 -1.21 -6.92 -25.06
CA PHE A 90 -1.33 -8.11 -24.20
C PHE A 90 0.00 -8.51 -23.57
N PHE A 91 1.10 -8.58 -24.33
CA PHE A 91 2.34 -9.18 -23.82
C PHE A 91 3.16 -8.26 -22.90
N SER A 92 2.99 -6.94 -23.01
CA SER A 92 3.63 -5.92 -22.17
C SER A 92 3.21 -6.01 -20.69
N HIS A 93 2.00 -6.50 -20.44
CA HIS A 93 1.43 -6.65 -19.09
C HIS A 93 1.73 -8.01 -18.46
N LEU A 94 2.38 -8.92 -19.19
CA LEU A 94 2.74 -10.25 -18.67
C LEU A 94 3.96 -10.18 -17.77
N SER A 95 4.03 -11.08 -16.79
CA SER A 95 5.21 -11.19 -15.91
C SER A 95 6.51 -11.36 -16.74
N PRO A 96 7.67 -10.90 -16.24
CA PRO A 96 8.97 -11.03 -16.92
C PRO A 96 9.32 -12.44 -17.39
N LYS A 97 8.69 -13.48 -16.80
CA LYS A 97 8.86 -14.89 -17.16
C LYS A 97 8.36 -15.22 -18.57
N TYR A 98 7.36 -14.50 -19.08
CA TYR A 98 6.77 -14.76 -20.41
C TYR A 98 7.46 -14.00 -21.54
N HIS A 99 8.24 -12.96 -21.25
CA HIS A 99 8.93 -12.15 -22.26
C HIS A 99 9.91 -12.95 -23.12
N ARG A 100 10.65 -13.89 -22.51
CA ARG A 100 11.53 -14.82 -23.25
C ARG A 100 10.74 -15.73 -24.19
N THR A 101 9.56 -16.16 -23.75
CA THR A 101 8.65 -17.01 -24.54
C THR A 101 8.04 -16.23 -25.71
N THR A 102 7.66 -14.97 -25.51
CA THR A 102 7.18 -14.07 -26.57
C THR A 102 8.25 -13.88 -27.65
N GLN A 103 9.48 -13.51 -27.25
CA GLN A 103 10.60 -13.38 -28.21
C GLN A 103 10.92 -14.70 -28.93
N MET A 104 10.76 -15.84 -28.25
CA MET A 104 10.94 -17.15 -28.87
C MET A 104 9.88 -17.43 -29.93
N PHE A 105 8.61 -17.07 -29.70
CA PHE A 105 7.54 -17.23 -30.70
C PHE A 105 7.70 -16.28 -31.88
N GLU A 106 8.08 -15.02 -31.64
CA GLU A 106 8.40 -14.05 -32.70
C GLU A 106 9.48 -14.59 -33.65
N LYS A 107 10.59 -15.09 -33.09
CA LYS A 107 11.66 -15.71 -33.89
C LYS A 107 11.17 -16.92 -34.68
N ARG A 108 10.29 -17.74 -34.10
CA ARG A 108 9.71 -18.93 -34.77
C ARG A 108 8.75 -18.55 -35.91
N MET A 109 7.97 -17.49 -35.77
CA MET A 109 7.10 -17.00 -36.84
C MET A 109 7.92 -16.43 -38.01
N ILE A 110 8.98 -15.67 -37.73
CA ILE A 110 9.90 -15.18 -38.78
C ILE A 110 10.56 -16.37 -39.50
N ARG A 111 10.95 -17.43 -38.79
CA ARG A 111 11.46 -18.67 -39.40
C ARG A 111 10.41 -19.37 -40.27
N LEU A 112 9.16 -19.40 -39.85
CA LEU A 112 8.05 -19.94 -40.65
C LEU A 112 7.85 -19.13 -41.95
N PHE A 113 7.93 -17.81 -41.89
CA PHE A 113 7.90 -16.94 -43.07
C PHE A 113 9.07 -17.26 -44.04
N LEU A 114 10.30 -17.39 -43.52
CA LEU A 114 11.46 -17.71 -44.36
C LEU A 114 11.31 -19.09 -45.02
N VAL A 115 10.85 -20.10 -44.28
CA VAL A 115 10.62 -21.45 -44.80
C VAL A 115 9.51 -21.48 -45.85
N SER A 116 8.41 -20.76 -45.63
CA SER A 116 7.30 -20.67 -46.60
C SER A 116 7.70 -19.90 -47.87
N ALA A 117 8.51 -18.85 -47.75
CA ALA A 117 9.07 -18.13 -48.89
C ALA A 117 9.97 -19.02 -49.76
N ILE A 118 10.76 -19.90 -49.13
CA ILE A 118 11.60 -20.89 -49.83
C ILE A 118 10.73 -21.95 -50.51
N LYS A 119 9.71 -22.50 -49.82
CA LYS A 119 8.76 -23.46 -50.40
C LYS A 119 8.00 -22.87 -51.60
N ALA A 120 7.69 -21.57 -51.57
CA ALA A 120 7.05 -20.84 -52.67
C ALA A 120 8.02 -20.37 -53.77
N ASN A 121 9.33 -20.59 -53.61
CA ASN A 121 10.42 -20.10 -54.48
C ASN A 121 10.45 -18.56 -54.67
N GLU A 122 9.96 -17.81 -53.70
CA GLU A 122 9.84 -16.34 -53.72
C GLU A 122 11.05 -15.68 -53.03
N ARG A 123 12.26 -15.92 -53.55
CA ARG A 123 13.52 -15.42 -52.95
C ARG A 123 13.59 -13.89 -52.89
N ARG A 124 12.86 -13.19 -53.76
CA ARG A 124 12.78 -11.72 -53.77
C ARG A 124 12.22 -11.16 -52.46
N ARG A 125 11.20 -11.81 -51.87
CA ARG A 125 10.60 -11.37 -50.61
C ARG A 125 11.54 -11.59 -49.42
N ILE A 126 12.34 -12.65 -49.46
CA ILE A 126 13.39 -12.92 -48.45
C ILE A 126 14.41 -11.78 -48.46
N ARG A 127 14.89 -11.38 -49.64
CA ARG A 127 15.85 -10.28 -49.78
C ARG A 127 15.30 -8.95 -49.27
N GLN A 128 14.07 -8.60 -49.67
CA GLN A 128 13.39 -7.39 -49.18
C GLN A 128 13.26 -7.37 -47.65
N PHE A 129 12.93 -8.52 -47.05
CA PHE A 129 12.88 -8.66 -45.59
C PHE A 129 14.26 -8.50 -44.95
N LEU A 130 15.29 -9.16 -45.49
CA LEU A 130 16.66 -9.10 -44.96
C LEU A 130 17.28 -7.70 -45.11
N ASP A 131 16.95 -6.93 -46.14
CA ASP A 131 17.41 -5.55 -46.30
C ASP A 131 16.88 -4.64 -45.20
N VAL A 132 15.63 -4.83 -44.77
CA VAL A 132 14.98 -4.01 -43.73
C VAL A 132 15.30 -4.51 -42.31
N HIS A 133 15.22 -5.82 -42.08
CA HIS A 133 15.28 -6.42 -40.74
C HIS A 133 16.60 -7.14 -40.44
N GLY A 134 17.46 -7.38 -41.43
CA GLY A 134 18.68 -8.18 -41.28
C GLY A 134 19.68 -7.60 -40.27
N HIS A 135 19.86 -6.27 -40.25
CA HIS A 135 20.74 -5.60 -39.27
C HIS A 135 20.23 -5.74 -37.82
N VAL A 136 18.92 -5.75 -37.60
CA VAL A 136 18.32 -5.94 -36.28
C VAL A 136 18.47 -7.39 -35.83
N LEU A 137 18.20 -8.35 -36.71
CA LEU A 137 18.34 -9.78 -36.44
C LEU A 137 19.80 -10.18 -36.13
N GLY A 138 20.77 -9.57 -36.82
CA GLY A 138 22.20 -9.81 -36.60
C GLY A 138 22.71 -9.36 -35.22
N LYS A 139 22.07 -8.36 -34.59
CA LYS A 139 22.44 -7.89 -33.23
C LYS A 139 21.90 -8.80 -32.11
N GLN A 140 20.92 -9.66 -32.41
CA GLN A 140 20.24 -10.50 -31.41
C GLN A 140 20.96 -11.81 -31.07
N GLY A 141 22.19 -12.03 -31.58
CA GLY A 141 23.06 -13.18 -31.25
C GLY A 141 23.26 -14.20 -32.38
N GLY A 142 24.05 -15.25 -32.11
CA GLY A 142 24.55 -16.21 -33.11
C GLY A 142 23.50 -17.09 -33.81
N ASP A 143 22.32 -17.27 -33.22
CA ASP A 143 21.25 -18.15 -33.75
C ASP A 143 20.67 -17.71 -35.10
N TRP A 144 20.83 -16.43 -35.48
CA TRP A 144 20.34 -15.90 -36.75
C TRP A 144 21.39 -15.93 -37.86
N ILE A 145 22.67 -16.13 -37.54
CA ILE A 145 23.76 -16.12 -38.52
C ILE A 145 23.54 -17.11 -39.67
N PRO A 146 23.13 -18.39 -39.42
CA PRO A 146 22.82 -19.32 -40.50
C PRO A 146 21.63 -18.90 -41.35
N TRP A 147 20.65 -18.23 -40.74
CA TRP A 147 19.41 -17.79 -41.39
C TRP A 147 19.59 -16.55 -42.28
N LEU A 148 20.55 -15.68 -41.96
CA LEU A 148 20.93 -14.56 -42.83
C LEU A 148 21.54 -15.05 -44.16
N ALA A 149 22.11 -16.25 -44.16
CA ALA A 149 22.69 -16.87 -45.34
C ALA A 149 21.68 -17.73 -46.14
N ILE A 150 20.42 -17.85 -45.68
CA ILE A 150 19.46 -18.82 -46.23
C ILE A 150 19.13 -18.61 -47.71
N GLU A 151 19.23 -17.38 -48.20
CA GLU A 151 18.99 -17.04 -49.61
C GLU A 151 20.05 -17.64 -50.56
N TYR A 152 21.28 -17.79 -50.07
CA TYR A 152 22.45 -18.20 -50.85
C TYR A 152 22.58 -19.72 -50.98
N PHE A 153 21.72 -20.50 -50.32
CA PHE A 153 21.72 -21.95 -50.45
C PHE A 153 20.81 -22.39 -51.61
N GLU A 154 21.30 -23.37 -52.39
CA GLU A 154 20.54 -23.96 -53.51
C GLU A 154 19.40 -24.83 -52.98
N ASP A 155 19.68 -25.64 -51.96
CA ASP A 155 18.70 -26.47 -51.26
C ASP A 155 18.82 -26.33 -49.73
N PRO A 156 18.03 -25.43 -49.11
CA PRO A 156 18.02 -25.26 -47.66
C PRO A 156 17.44 -26.46 -46.90
N ALA A 157 16.63 -27.33 -47.54
CA ALA A 157 15.91 -28.39 -46.85
C ALA A 157 16.78 -29.62 -46.53
N SER A 158 17.86 -29.85 -47.28
CA SER A 158 18.79 -30.97 -47.07
C SER A 158 19.85 -30.72 -45.99
N ARG A 159 19.90 -29.52 -45.40
CA ARG A 159 20.83 -29.21 -44.31
C ARG A 159 20.22 -29.57 -42.95
N SER A 160 21.02 -30.24 -42.13
CA SER A 160 20.65 -30.65 -40.76
C SER A 160 20.19 -29.48 -39.87
N GLU A 161 20.68 -28.27 -40.14
CA GLU A 161 20.35 -27.05 -39.38
C GLU A 161 18.91 -26.55 -39.64
N PHE A 162 18.34 -26.84 -40.82
CA PHE A 162 17.03 -26.32 -41.23
C PHE A 162 15.97 -27.41 -41.41
N GLU A 163 16.36 -28.67 -41.61
CA GLU A 163 15.47 -29.81 -41.89
C GLU A 163 14.24 -29.88 -40.97
N VAL A 164 14.45 -29.68 -39.66
CA VAL A 164 13.39 -29.73 -38.64
C VAL A 164 12.27 -28.70 -38.90
N TYR A 165 12.62 -27.53 -39.44
CA TYR A 165 11.67 -26.44 -39.70
C TYR A 165 10.83 -26.64 -40.98
N PHE A 166 11.31 -27.48 -41.91
CA PHE A 166 10.56 -27.82 -43.13
C PHE A 166 9.47 -28.87 -42.89
N SER A 167 9.51 -29.57 -41.75
CA SER A 167 8.56 -30.63 -41.36
C SER A 167 7.18 -30.08 -40.98
N ASP A 168 6.12 -30.73 -41.47
CA ASP A 168 4.74 -30.41 -41.08
C ASP A 168 4.48 -30.64 -39.59
N LYS A 169 5.23 -31.55 -38.95
CA LYS A 169 5.18 -31.77 -37.50
C LYS A 169 5.62 -30.54 -36.71
N TRP A 170 6.62 -29.81 -37.21
CA TRP A 170 7.08 -28.57 -36.57
C TRP A 170 6.04 -27.47 -36.67
N ASN A 171 5.40 -27.32 -37.84
CA ASN A 171 4.34 -26.33 -38.04
C ASN A 171 3.12 -26.62 -37.14
N ALA A 172 2.67 -27.88 -37.08
CA ALA A 172 1.60 -28.29 -36.17
C ALA A 172 1.96 -28.05 -34.70
N SER A 173 3.18 -28.36 -34.29
CA SER A 173 3.68 -28.11 -32.93
C SER A 173 3.75 -26.62 -32.60
N LEU A 174 4.17 -25.77 -33.54
CA LEU A 174 4.18 -24.33 -33.40
C LEU A 174 2.77 -23.78 -33.21
N ARG A 175 1.81 -24.21 -34.03
CA ARG A 175 0.40 -23.83 -33.93
C ARG A 175 -0.17 -24.16 -32.56
N THR A 176 -0.07 -25.41 -32.12
CA THR A 176 -0.60 -25.84 -30.81
C THR A 176 0.07 -25.08 -29.66
N SER A 177 1.40 -24.94 -29.69
CA SER A 177 2.12 -24.22 -28.63
C SER A 177 1.75 -22.73 -28.56
N LEU A 178 1.49 -22.10 -29.71
CA LEU A 178 1.09 -20.69 -29.75
C LEU A 178 -0.36 -20.50 -29.29
N ILE A 179 -1.26 -21.43 -29.64
CA ILE A 179 -2.64 -21.44 -29.13
C ILE A 179 -2.63 -21.59 -27.61
N ASP A 180 -1.92 -22.59 -27.07
CA ASP A 180 -1.82 -22.81 -25.63
C ASP A 180 -1.25 -21.58 -24.90
N PHE A 181 -0.25 -20.93 -25.51
CA PHE A 181 0.34 -19.70 -24.98
C PHE A 181 -0.67 -18.56 -24.92
N VAL A 182 -1.36 -18.25 -26.02
CA VAL A 182 -2.35 -17.16 -26.08
C VAL A 182 -3.56 -17.46 -25.18
N GLN A 183 -4.03 -18.70 -25.14
CA GLN A 183 -5.11 -19.15 -24.24
C GLN A 183 -4.74 -19.04 -22.76
N THR A 184 -3.47 -19.17 -22.40
CA THR A 184 -3.00 -19.00 -21.01
C THR A 184 -2.95 -17.53 -20.62
N ILE A 185 -2.77 -16.62 -21.59
CA ILE A 185 -2.62 -15.19 -21.35
C ILE A 185 -3.97 -14.53 -21.06
N PHE A 186 -5.02 -14.86 -21.82
CA PHE A 186 -6.31 -14.17 -21.68
C PHE A 186 -6.96 -14.28 -20.30
N PRO A 187 -6.94 -15.44 -19.62
CA PRO A 187 -7.44 -15.57 -18.24
C PRO A 187 -6.63 -14.82 -17.20
N ALA A 188 -5.34 -14.54 -17.46
CA ALA A 188 -4.48 -13.79 -16.55
C ALA A 188 -4.75 -12.27 -16.60
N MET A 189 -5.62 -11.82 -17.51
CA MET A 189 -6.00 -10.42 -17.63
C MET A 189 -7.14 -10.07 -16.68
N ALA A 190 -7.23 -8.80 -16.29
CA ALA A 190 -8.34 -8.30 -15.50
C ALA A 190 -9.63 -8.32 -16.35
N VAL A 191 -10.55 -9.23 -16.02
CA VAL A 191 -11.83 -9.35 -16.72
C VAL A 191 -12.75 -8.18 -16.34
N PRO A 192 -13.38 -7.47 -17.31
CA PRO A 192 -14.34 -6.41 -17.02
C PRO A 192 -15.47 -6.86 -16.09
N ARG A 193 -15.90 -5.98 -15.17
CA ARG A 193 -16.93 -6.31 -14.17
C ARG A 193 -18.26 -6.76 -14.79
N ILE A 194 -18.61 -6.27 -15.98
CA ILE A 194 -19.83 -6.68 -16.68
C ILE A 194 -19.81 -8.17 -17.05
N MET A 195 -18.64 -8.71 -17.43
CA MET A 195 -18.48 -10.13 -17.74
C MET A 195 -18.47 -11.01 -16.48
N LEU A 196 -18.19 -10.41 -15.32
CA LEU A 196 -18.28 -11.07 -14.02
C LEU A 196 -19.68 -10.97 -13.41
N PHE A 197 -20.57 -10.12 -13.94
CA PHE A 197 -21.86 -9.81 -13.32
C PHE A 197 -22.73 -11.05 -13.13
N ASP A 198 -22.93 -11.85 -14.19
CA ASP A 198 -23.79 -13.03 -14.13
C ASP A 198 -23.19 -14.15 -13.25
N LYS A 199 -21.86 -14.23 -13.19
CA LYS A 199 -21.18 -15.16 -12.28
C LYS A 199 -21.32 -14.72 -10.84
N GLN A 200 -21.02 -13.45 -10.55
CA GLN A 200 -21.18 -12.85 -9.23
C GLN A 200 -22.63 -12.90 -8.74
N ARG A 201 -23.60 -12.76 -9.66
CA ARG A 201 -25.02 -12.92 -9.36
C ARG A 201 -25.34 -14.35 -8.94
N ARG A 202 -24.89 -15.36 -9.70
CA ARG A 202 -25.10 -16.78 -9.38
C ARG A 202 -24.43 -17.19 -8.06
N GLU A 203 -23.18 -16.77 -7.85
CA GLU A 203 -22.46 -17.03 -6.60
C GLU A 203 -23.17 -16.37 -5.40
N ARG A 204 -23.63 -15.12 -5.56
CA ARG A 204 -24.40 -14.44 -4.51
C ARG A 204 -25.72 -15.14 -4.22
N GLU A 205 -26.44 -15.60 -5.24
CA GLU A 205 -27.68 -16.37 -5.05
C GLU A 205 -27.40 -17.70 -4.33
N GLU A 206 -26.32 -18.39 -4.66
CA GLU A 206 -25.94 -19.64 -3.99
C GLU A 206 -25.54 -19.40 -2.53
N LEU A 207 -24.74 -18.37 -2.25
CA LEU A 207 -24.40 -17.96 -0.89
C LEU A 207 -25.64 -17.57 -0.10
N GLN A 208 -26.58 -16.84 -0.71
CA GLN A 208 -27.86 -16.50 -0.08
C GLN A 208 -28.70 -17.75 0.23
N ARG A 209 -28.68 -18.77 -0.64
CA ARG A 209 -29.33 -20.06 -0.33
C ARG A 209 -28.66 -20.78 0.84
N LYS A 210 -27.32 -20.78 0.91
CA LYS A 210 -26.55 -21.37 2.01
C LYS A 210 -26.81 -20.64 3.33
N VAL A 211 -26.80 -19.31 3.32
CA VAL A 211 -27.13 -18.48 4.51
C VAL A 211 -28.54 -18.81 5.00
N LYS A 212 -29.54 -18.81 4.12
CA LYS A 212 -30.92 -19.18 4.48
C LYS A 212 -31.04 -20.62 5.00
N PHE A 213 -30.18 -21.53 4.53
CA PHE A 213 -30.14 -22.90 5.02
C PHE A 213 -29.56 -22.96 6.45
N TYR A 214 -28.44 -22.30 6.71
CA TYR A 214 -27.83 -22.25 8.04
C TYR A 214 -28.67 -21.49 9.06
N GLU A 215 -29.32 -20.39 8.67
CA GLU A 215 -30.27 -19.66 9.53
C GLU A 215 -31.43 -20.55 9.99
N LYS A 216 -31.92 -21.44 9.12
CA LYS A 216 -32.97 -22.41 9.47
C LYS A 216 -32.47 -23.49 10.44
N GLN A 217 -31.21 -23.92 10.32
CA GLN A 217 -30.62 -24.86 11.27
C GLN A 217 -30.45 -24.22 12.65
N LEU A 218 -29.94 -22.99 12.71
CA LEU A 218 -29.70 -22.26 13.96
C LEU A 218 -31.01 -21.91 14.69
N ASN A 219 -32.05 -21.54 13.95
CA ASN A 219 -33.40 -21.32 14.51
C ASN A 219 -34.09 -22.62 14.97
N GLY A 220 -33.64 -23.78 14.47
CA GLY A 220 -34.08 -25.09 14.94
C GLY A 220 -33.48 -25.47 16.29
N GLU A 221 -32.21 -25.11 16.50
CA GLU A 221 -31.46 -25.41 17.74
C GLU A 221 -31.82 -24.48 18.91
N THR A 222 -32.17 -23.22 18.65
CA THR A 222 -32.55 -22.23 19.68
C THR A 222 -33.93 -22.45 20.32
N ARG A 223 -34.74 -23.39 19.82
CA ARG A 223 -36.07 -23.70 20.37
C ARG A 223 -36.07 -24.62 21.60
N ILE A 224 -34.93 -25.16 22.04
CA ILE A 224 -34.87 -26.16 23.14
C ILE A 224 -34.47 -25.54 24.50
N THR A 225 -34.10 -24.26 24.59
CA THR A 225 -33.52 -23.69 25.83
C THR A 225 -34.14 -22.38 26.33
N SER A 226 -35.46 -22.23 26.24
CA SER A 226 -36.18 -21.19 27.00
C SER A 226 -37.28 -21.81 27.87
N LEU A 227 -36.92 -22.22 29.09
CA LEU A 227 -37.88 -22.42 30.18
C LEU A 227 -38.19 -21.06 30.82
N GLU A 228 -39.47 -20.84 31.10
CA GLU A 228 -40.12 -19.58 31.48
C GLU A 228 -39.64 -18.97 32.82
N PRO A 229 -39.73 -17.63 33.00
CA PRO A 229 -39.49 -17.00 34.29
C PRO A 229 -40.78 -16.95 35.13
N VAL A 230 -40.73 -17.47 36.36
CA VAL A 230 -41.81 -17.36 37.36
C VAL A 230 -41.65 -16.06 38.16
N ALA A 231 -42.73 -15.32 38.32
CA ALA A 231 -42.81 -14.01 38.98
C ALA A 231 -43.35 -14.06 40.43
N CYS A 232 -42.88 -13.10 41.25
CA CYS A 232 -43.43 -12.53 42.51
C CYS A 232 -43.63 -13.45 43.73
N THR A 233 -43.40 -13.02 44.99
CA THR A 233 -44.05 -11.90 45.71
C THR A 233 -43.23 -11.35 46.91
N THR A 234 -43.44 -10.06 47.21
CA THR A 234 -43.00 -9.29 48.40
C THR A 234 -43.91 -9.47 49.63
N SER A 235 -43.37 -9.39 50.86
CA SER A 235 -44.13 -8.92 52.06
C SER A 235 -43.24 -8.49 53.26
N LEU A 236 -43.30 -7.19 53.57
CA LEU A 236 -43.26 -6.43 54.83
C LEU A 236 -42.96 -7.13 56.18
N VAL A 237 -42.16 -6.51 57.08
CA VAL A 237 -42.55 -5.82 58.36
C VAL A 237 -41.29 -5.22 59.05
N GLU A 238 -41.48 -4.05 59.66
CA GLU A 238 -40.54 -3.14 60.33
C GLU A 238 -40.05 -3.60 61.74
N ASP A 239 -39.03 -2.87 62.23
CA ASP A 239 -38.85 -2.38 63.60
C ASP A 239 -37.72 -2.90 64.55
N HIS A 240 -36.79 -1.96 64.80
CA HIS A 240 -36.33 -1.42 66.09
C HIS A 240 -35.20 -2.09 66.92
N ILE A 241 -34.13 -1.26 67.10
CA ILE A 241 -33.32 -0.97 68.30
C ILE A 241 -32.38 -2.06 68.87
N GLY A 242 -31.10 -1.71 69.06
CA GLY A 242 -30.30 -2.26 70.17
C GLY A 242 -28.80 -2.32 69.94
N SER A 243 -28.05 -1.69 70.83
CA SER A 243 -26.61 -1.46 70.84
C SER A 243 -25.79 -2.62 71.43
N VAL A 244 -24.48 -2.57 71.19
CA VAL A 244 -23.33 -3.11 71.97
C VAL A 244 -22.88 -4.57 71.73
N ASP A 245 -21.61 -4.64 71.30
CA ASP A 245 -20.52 -5.60 71.54
C ASP A 245 -20.82 -7.04 71.96
N ILE A 246 -20.09 -7.99 71.33
CA ILE A 246 -19.14 -8.91 72.00
C ILE A 246 -18.67 -9.97 70.99
N VAL A 247 -17.36 -9.95 70.73
CA VAL A 247 -16.44 -11.09 70.55
C VAL A 247 -17.08 -12.47 70.36
N ARG A 248 -16.75 -13.14 69.24
CA ARG A 248 -16.20 -14.51 69.22
C ARG A 248 -15.99 -15.04 67.79
N THR A 249 -14.72 -15.10 67.39
CA THR A 249 -14.20 -16.16 66.53
C THR A 249 -14.31 -17.53 67.21
N PRO A 250 -14.40 -18.62 66.43
CA PRO A 250 -13.51 -19.78 66.66
C PRO A 250 -12.80 -20.19 65.35
N THR A 251 -11.46 -20.16 65.31
CA THR A 251 -10.55 -21.35 65.40
C THR A 251 -10.81 -22.42 64.33
N VAL A 252 -10.05 -22.47 63.24
CA VAL A 252 -8.71 -23.10 63.05
C VAL A 252 -8.69 -24.61 63.36
N LYS A 253 -8.28 -25.42 62.36
CA LYS A 253 -7.35 -26.54 62.57
C LYS A 253 -6.27 -26.55 61.48
N THR A 254 -5.04 -26.60 61.99
CA THR A 254 -3.72 -26.64 61.38
C THR A 254 -3.31 -28.07 60.98
N LYS A 255 -2.31 -28.17 60.11
CA LYS A 255 -1.16 -29.08 60.24
C LYS A 255 0.07 -28.25 59.84
N ASP A 256 0.92 -27.87 60.79
CA ASP A 256 2.13 -28.61 61.24
C ASP A 256 3.22 -28.57 60.14
N VAL A 257 4.48 -28.17 60.37
CA VAL A 257 5.29 -28.16 61.59
C VAL A 257 6.62 -27.43 61.29
N VAL A 258 7.07 -26.60 62.25
CA VAL A 258 8.47 -26.32 62.70
C VAL A 258 9.49 -25.73 61.70
N GLY A 259 10.27 -24.69 62.00
CA GLY A 259 10.47 -23.94 63.25
C GLY A 259 11.51 -22.81 63.14
N LEU A 260 11.29 -21.78 63.96
CA LEU A 260 12.18 -20.88 64.74
C LEU A 260 13.65 -20.69 64.28
N SER A 261 14.23 -19.49 64.24
CA SER A 261 14.39 -18.49 65.31
C SER A 261 14.91 -17.18 64.67
N ALA A 262 14.26 -16.01 64.76
CA ALA A 262 14.23 -15.03 65.86
C ALA A 262 15.58 -14.38 66.23
N ALA A 263 15.74 -13.07 65.92
CA ALA A 263 16.10 -11.99 66.86
C ALA A 263 16.36 -10.65 66.11
N ALA A 264 15.64 -9.60 66.51
CA ALA A 264 15.88 -8.17 66.19
C ALA A 264 17.00 -7.59 67.13
N PRO A 265 17.48 -6.32 67.06
CA PRO A 265 16.75 -5.09 66.72
C PRO A 265 17.48 -3.96 65.95
N ALA A 266 16.65 -2.99 65.53
CA ALA A 266 16.81 -1.56 65.21
C ALA A 266 18.20 -0.92 65.04
N GLU A 267 18.35 -0.11 63.97
CA GLU A 267 18.69 1.31 64.02
C GLU A 267 18.41 2.00 62.66
N GLU A 268 18.10 3.30 62.73
CA GLU A 268 17.52 4.17 61.69
C GLU A 268 18.51 4.54 60.59
N GLU A 269 18.06 4.60 59.33
CA GLU A 269 18.54 5.59 58.37
C GLU A 269 17.54 5.80 57.22
N SER A 270 17.37 7.07 56.86
CA SER A 270 16.40 7.61 55.92
C SER A 270 16.60 7.13 54.47
N ALA A 271 15.56 6.56 53.86
CA ALA A 271 15.48 6.39 52.41
C ALA A 271 14.08 6.77 51.90
N VAL A 272 14.07 7.77 51.03
CA VAL A 272 12.90 8.26 50.28
C VAL A 272 12.40 7.11 49.39
N ILE A 273 11.15 6.69 49.63
CA ILE A 273 10.48 5.63 48.87
C ILE A 273 10.11 6.18 47.50
N SER A 274 10.93 5.91 46.49
CA SER A 274 10.51 5.88 45.09
C SER A 274 9.70 4.59 44.89
N GLN A 275 8.38 4.69 44.85
CA GLN A 275 7.52 3.59 44.41
C GLN A 275 7.81 3.33 42.93
N SER A 276 8.60 2.29 42.66
CA SER A 276 8.77 1.69 41.35
C SER A 276 7.42 1.10 40.91
N LEU A 277 6.71 1.80 40.04
CA LEU A 277 5.55 1.28 39.33
C LEU A 277 6.00 0.18 38.38
N GLY A 278 5.27 -0.94 38.44
CA GLY A 278 5.69 -2.25 37.97
C GLY A 278 5.96 -2.31 36.47
N VAL A 279 7.13 -2.85 36.15
CA VAL A 279 7.44 -3.45 34.85
C VAL A 279 6.47 -4.62 34.65
N ILE A 280 5.57 -4.51 33.68
CA ILE A 280 4.87 -5.69 33.16
C ILE A 280 5.94 -6.50 32.43
N GLN A 281 6.42 -7.57 33.05
CA GLN A 281 7.25 -8.56 32.38
C GLN A 281 6.38 -9.34 31.39
N THR A 282 6.47 -9.00 30.11
CA THR A 282 6.18 -9.93 29.03
C THR A 282 7.43 -10.79 28.83
N ASP A 283 7.32 -12.10 29.03
CA ASP A 283 8.40 -13.11 28.96
C ASP A 283 8.97 -13.35 27.53
N GLU A 284 8.78 -12.40 26.61
CA GLU A 284 9.31 -12.45 25.25
C GLU A 284 10.45 -11.42 25.14
N PRO A 285 11.67 -11.80 24.68
CA PRO A 285 12.74 -10.82 24.53
C PRO A 285 12.28 -9.70 23.59
N PRO A 286 12.60 -8.42 23.87
CA PRO A 286 12.18 -7.32 23.01
C PRO A 286 12.69 -7.61 21.60
N SER A 287 11.78 -7.66 20.62
CA SER A 287 12.15 -7.96 19.26
C SER A 287 13.10 -6.86 18.76
N LEU A 288 14.38 -7.19 18.56
CA LEU A 288 15.39 -6.19 18.25
C LEU A 288 15.37 -5.97 16.73
N LEU A 289 14.80 -4.84 16.30
CA LEU A 289 14.89 -4.41 14.91
C LEU A 289 16.33 -4.01 14.60
N LYS A 290 16.98 -4.81 13.75
CA LYS A 290 18.31 -4.52 13.20
C LYS A 290 18.23 -4.26 11.70
N ILE A 291 19.09 -3.36 11.23
CA ILE A 291 19.22 -3.03 9.82
C ILE A 291 19.96 -4.18 9.12
N SER A 292 19.28 -4.79 8.16
CA SER A 292 19.81 -5.90 7.37
C SER A 292 20.49 -5.43 6.08
N ARG A 293 19.96 -4.37 5.48
CA ARG A 293 20.43 -3.80 4.22
C ARG A 293 20.15 -2.30 4.17
N GLU A 294 21.04 -1.56 3.55
CA GLU A 294 20.86 -0.14 3.27
C GLU A 294 21.26 0.15 1.83
N ASP A 295 20.35 0.76 1.08
CA ASP A 295 20.60 1.21 -0.29
C ASP A 295 20.52 2.75 -0.34
N ILE A 296 21.34 3.35 -1.20
CA ILE A 296 21.38 4.79 -1.44
C ILE A 296 20.95 5.05 -2.89
N PHE A 297 20.01 5.96 -3.07
CA PHE A 297 19.44 6.34 -4.36
C PHE A 297 19.76 7.80 -4.67
N LEU A 298 20.24 8.03 -5.89
CA LEU A 298 20.64 9.32 -6.45
C LEU A 298 19.64 9.73 -7.54
N GLU A 299 18.36 9.71 -7.18
CA GLU A 299 17.28 10.02 -8.13
C GLU A 299 17.13 11.52 -8.35
N HIS A 300 17.42 12.36 -7.35
CA HIS A 300 17.27 13.82 -7.45
C HIS A 300 18.65 14.50 -7.48
N ASN A 301 18.70 15.67 -8.12
CA ASN A 301 19.90 16.50 -8.20
C ASN A 301 19.84 17.71 -7.22
N SER A 302 18.70 17.87 -6.55
CA SER A 302 18.38 18.97 -5.65
C SER A 302 17.84 18.43 -4.33
N ALA A 303 17.78 19.27 -3.31
CA ALA A 303 17.28 18.92 -1.99
C ALA A 303 15.87 18.33 -2.07
N ILE A 304 15.63 17.28 -1.28
CA ILE A 304 14.36 16.54 -1.29
C ILE A 304 13.54 16.99 -0.10
N SER A 305 12.52 17.80 -0.37
CA SER A 305 11.64 18.36 0.65
C SER A 305 10.64 17.34 1.19
N LEU A 306 10.14 16.42 0.35
CA LEU A 306 9.15 15.42 0.75
C LEU A 306 9.44 14.06 0.13
N ALA A 307 9.37 13.01 0.95
CA ALA A 307 9.45 11.63 0.49
C ALA A 307 8.57 10.73 1.36
N LYS A 308 7.75 9.88 0.70
CA LYS A 308 6.80 8.97 1.37
C LYS A 308 6.72 7.62 0.68
N PHE A 309 6.66 6.56 1.47
CA PHE A 309 6.36 5.22 0.97
C PHE A 309 4.88 5.05 0.68
N SER A 310 4.60 4.30 -0.38
CA SER A 310 3.30 3.66 -0.54
C SER A 310 3.01 2.70 0.61
N VAL A 311 1.74 2.37 0.80
CA VAL A 311 1.29 1.60 1.97
C VAL A 311 1.87 0.19 2.03
N THR A 312 2.22 -0.39 0.88
CA THR A 312 2.89 -1.69 0.79
C THR A 312 4.42 -1.58 0.93
N GLY A 313 5.00 -0.38 0.80
CA GLY A 313 6.44 -0.16 0.77
C GLY A 313 7.10 -0.41 -0.60
N ASP A 314 6.31 -0.68 -1.64
CA ASP A 314 6.83 -1.02 -2.98
C ASP A 314 7.23 0.21 -3.80
N LEU A 315 6.48 1.30 -3.65
CA LEU A 315 6.72 2.58 -4.30
C LEU A 315 7.19 3.63 -3.30
N ILE A 316 8.07 4.51 -3.76
CA ILE A 316 8.50 5.74 -3.11
C ILE A 316 8.01 6.89 -3.98
N ALA A 317 7.31 7.84 -3.38
CA ALA A 317 7.11 9.15 -3.96
C ALA A 317 8.11 10.12 -3.34
N SER A 318 8.86 10.82 -4.17
CA SER A 318 9.87 11.81 -3.76
C SER A 318 9.70 13.09 -4.55
N TYR A 319 9.81 14.22 -3.86
CA TYR A 319 9.58 15.55 -4.40
C TYR A 319 10.73 16.47 -3.98
N ASP A 320 11.30 17.19 -4.93
CA ASP A 320 12.44 18.07 -4.73
C ASP A 320 12.07 19.56 -4.83
N ASP A 321 13.03 20.41 -4.47
CA ASP A 321 12.89 21.87 -4.53
C ASP A 321 12.80 22.42 -5.96
N GLU A 322 13.12 21.61 -6.98
CA GLU A 322 12.90 21.95 -8.39
C GLU A 322 11.48 21.61 -8.88
N SER A 323 10.57 21.30 -7.94
CA SER A 323 9.18 20.94 -8.24
C SER A 323 9.03 19.66 -9.07
N ILE A 324 10.01 18.76 -8.99
CA ILE A 324 9.99 17.47 -9.67
C ILE A 324 9.48 16.41 -8.71
N LEU A 325 8.28 15.89 -9.01
CA LEU A 325 7.73 14.72 -8.36
C LEU A 325 8.15 13.46 -9.11
N LYS A 326 8.80 12.54 -8.41
CA LYS A 326 9.10 11.20 -8.91
C LYS A 326 8.36 10.14 -8.10
N VAL A 327 7.82 9.14 -8.79
CA VAL A 327 7.30 7.93 -8.17
C VAL A 327 8.03 6.75 -8.78
N TRP A 328 8.67 5.93 -7.95
CA TRP A 328 9.56 4.87 -8.41
C TRP A 328 9.62 3.76 -7.37
N SER A 329 10.08 2.58 -7.78
CA SER A 329 10.33 1.46 -6.87
C SER A 329 11.82 1.37 -6.54
N PRO A 330 12.20 1.17 -5.27
CA PRO A 330 13.59 0.92 -4.88
C PRO A 330 14.08 -0.47 -5.29
N ASP A 331 13.17 -1.42 -5.55
CA ASP A 331 13.56 -2.74 -6.05
C ASP A 331 13.88 -2.68 -7.56
N PRO A 332 15.12 -3.01 -7.98
CA PRO A 332 15.53 -2.99 -9.39
C PRO A 332 14.81 -4.04 -10.25
N LEU A 333 14.20 -5.06 -9.64
CA LEU A 333 13.42 -6.08 -10.34
C LEU A 333 11.96 -5.67 -10.53
N SER A 334 11.55 -4.57 -9.90
CA SER A 334 10.17 -4.09 -9.97
C SER A 334 9.86 -3.51 -11.34
N SER A 335 8.70 -3.88 -11.86
CA SER A 335 8.11 -3.30 -13.08
C SER A 335 7.24 -2.07 -12.77
N ALA A 336 7.30 -1.58 -11.53
CA ALA A 336 6.59 -0.38 -11.10
C ALA A 336 6.83 0.81 -12.05
N PRO A 337 5.81 1.65 -12.27
CA PRO A 337 5.96 2.83 -13.11
C PRO A 337 7.02 3.76 -12.52
N LYS A 338 7.98 4.17 -13.36
CA LYS A 338 8.88 5.28 -13.06
C LYS A 338 8.24 6.55 -13.59
N LEU A 339 7.61 7.29 -12.70
CA LEU A 339 6.98 8.56 -13.00
C LEU A 339 7.97 9.68 -12.74
N LYS A 340 8.01 10.64 -13.66
CA LYS A 340 8.65 11.93 -13.46
C LYS A 340 7.66 12.99 -13.93
N ASN A 341 7.19 13.80 -12.99
CA ASN A 341 6.26 14.88 -13.25
C ASN A 341 6.93 16.18 -12.82
N GLU A 342 7.04 17.12 -13.75
CA GLU A 342 7.42 18.50 -13.45
C GLU A 342 6.11 19.23 -13.11
N LEU A 343 5.94 19.58 -11.83
CA LEU A 343 4.75 20.23 -11.34
C LEU A 343 4.86 21.75 -11.54
N ASP A 344 3.75 22.37 -11.90
CA ASP A 344 3.62 23.82 -12.06
C ASP A 344 3.32 24.55 -10.74
N PHE A 345 3.34 23.83 -9.62
CA PHE A 345 3.02 24.31 -8.29
C PHE A 345 3.87 23.59 -7.24
N THR A 346 4.01 24.19 -6.05
CA THR A 346 4.83 23.63 -4.97
C THR A 346 4.01 22.69 -4.07
N VAL A 347 4.60 21.55 -3.71
CA VAL A 347 3.94 20.57 -2.84
C VAL A 347 4.41 20.75 -1.39
N ASN A 348 3.48 21.06 -0.49
CA ASN A 348 3.76 21.25 0.94
C ASN A 348 3.53 19.98 1.77
N ALA A 349 2.63 19.10 1.35
CA ALA A 349 2.41 17.81 2.02
C ALA A 349 1.99 16.74 1.04
N MET A 350 2.28 15.50 1.39
CA MET A 350 1.98 14.32 0.60
C MET A 350 1.44 13.18 1.46
N ALA A 351 0.46 12.43 0.95
CA ALA A 351 -0.08 11.25 1.61
C ALA A 351 -0.60 10.24 0.60
N TRP A 352 -0.24 8.97 0.77
CA TRP A 352 -0.78 7.86 -0.03
C TRP A 352 -2.17 7.45 0.47
N ASP A 353 -3.07 7.08 -0.44
CA ASP A 353 -4.31 6.40 -0.04
C ASP A 353 -3.97 5.02 0.52
N ARG A 354 -4.51 4.71 1.71
CA ARG A 354 -4.28 3.40 2.34
C ARG A 354 -5.18 2.31 1.81
N LYS A 355 -6.29 2.67 1.14
CA LYS A 355 -7.17 1.71 0.48
C LYS A 355 -6.73 1.39 -0.94
N HIS A 356 -6.27 2.41 -1.68
CA HIS A 356 -5.84 2.27 -3.06
C HIS A 356 -4.38 2.68 -3.22
N ALA A 357 -3.47 1.70 -3.25
CA ALA A 357 -2.02 1.94 -3.32
C ALA A 357 -1.53 2.72 -4.55
N HIS A 358 -2.37 2.93 -5.56
CA HIS A 358 -2.06 3.69 -6.77
C HIS A 358 -2.50 5.16 -6.72
N LEU A 359 -3.10 5.61 -5.62
CA LEU A 359 -3.53 7.00 -5.45
C LEU A 359 -2.61 7.73 -4.48
N LEU A 360 -2.11 8.87 -4.92
CA LEU A 360 -1.27 9.78 -4.16
C LEU A 360 -1.96 11.14 -4.03
N TYR A 361 -2.05 11.66 -2.82
CA TYR A 361 -2.60 12.98 -2.53
C TYR A 361 -1.45 13.98 -2.33
N LEU A 362 -1.52 15.10 -3.06
CA LEU A 362 -0.57 16.20 -3.01
C LEU A 362 -1.30 17.46 -2.55
N TYR A 363 -0.74 18.16 -1.57
CA TYR A 363 -1.27 19.44 -1.10
C TYR A 363 -0.40 20.58 -1.60
N ASP A 364 -1.02 21.51 -2.31
CA ASP A 364 -0.41 22.66 -2.97
C ASP A 364 -0.31 23.88 -2.02
N GLU A 365 0.60 24.82 -2.27
CA GLU A 365 0.71 26.13 -1.59
C GLU A 365 -0.55 26.98 -1.68
N ASP A 366 -1.31 26.86 -2.77
CA ASP A 366 -2.58 27.56 -2.93
C ASP A 366 -3.72 26.92 -2.10
N GLY A 367 -3.45 25.77 -1.47
CA GLY A 367 -4.40 25.04 -0.63
C GLY A 367 -5.28 24.05 -1.39
N TYR A 368 -4.85 23.61 -2.58
CA TYR A 368 -5.53 22.57 -3.36
C TYR A 368 -5.02 21.17 -3.01
N ILE A 369 -5.91 20.18 -3.10
CA ILE A 369 -5.55 18.77 -2.97
C ILE A 369 -5.63 18.12 -4.36
N HIS A 370 -4.48 17.77 -4.90
CA HIS A 370 -4.35 17.06 -6.16
C HIS A 370 -4.31 15.56 -5.91
N THR A 371 -4.95 14.80 -6.79
CA THR A 371 -4.95 13.34 -6.74
C THR A 371 -4.20 12.81 -7.95
N LEU A 372 -3.03 12.23 -7.74
CA LEU A 372 -2.24 11.58 -8.77
C LEU A 372 -2.54 10.08 -8.78
N ASN A 373 -2.94 9.57 -9.93
CA ASN A 373 -3.02 8.14 -10.17
C ASN A 373 -1.70 7.64 -10.74
N THR A 374 -0.95 6.89 -9.94
CA THR A 374 0.42 6.46 -10.28
C THR A 374 0.48 5.41 -11.39
N ASN A 375 -0.63 4.69 -11.66
CA ASN A 375 -0.68 3.71 -12.75
C ASN A 375 -0.89 4.37 -14.12
N SER A 376 -1.69 5.43 -14.17
CA SER A 376 -2.04 6.13 -15.42
C SER A 376 -1.25 7.41 -15.65
N ASN A 377 -0.47 7.85 -14.65
CA ASN A 377 0.15 9.17 -14.58
C ASN A 377 -0.84 10.34 -14.78
N LEU A 378 -2.11 10.13 -14.43
CA LEU A 378 -3.12 11.17 -14.52
C LEU A 378 -3.16 11.96 -13.20
N LEU A 379 -2.76 13.22 -13.28
CA LEU A 379 -2.92 14.18 -12.21
C LEU A 379 -4.29 14.84 -12.32
N ASN A 380 -5.23 14.40 -11.49
CA ASN A 380 -6.54 15.02 -11.40
C ASN A 380 -6.51 16.12 -10.32
N ARG A 381 -7.01 17.29 -10.70
CA ARG A 381 -7.22 18.40 -9.76
C ARG A 381 -8.59 18.23 -9.10
N ASN A 382 -8.63 17.80 -7.85
CA ASN A 382 -9.88 17.73 -7.10
C ASN A 382 -10.13 19.07 -6.41
N LEU A 383 -11.24 19.73 -6.77
CA LEU A 383 -11.68 20.99 -6.18
C LEU A 383 -12.10 20.74 -4.72
N VAL A 384 -11.46 21.42 -3.77
CA VAL A 384 -12.11 22.42 -2.88
C VAL A 384 -11.02 23.27 -2.25
N PHE A 385 -11.30 24.57 -2.21
CA PHE A 385 -10.38 25.66 -1.94
C PHE A 385 -10.77 26.36 -0.63
N GLU A 386 -9.82 26.58 0.27
CA GLU A 386 -10.02 27.48 1.40
C GLU A 386 -8.89 28.52 1.43
N LYS A 387 -9.10 29.61 0.70
CA LYS A 387 -8.19 30.77 0.57
C LYS A 387 -7.66 31.31 1.91
N ARG A 388 -8.37 31.04 3.01
CA ARG A 388 -8.09 31.54 4.35
C ARG A 388 -7.19 30.63 5.18
N TYR A 389 -7.04 29.36 4.80
CA TYR A 389 -6.28 28.34 5.55
C TYR A 389 -5.44 27.52 4.56
N GLN A 390 -4.39 28.13 4.03
CA GLN A 390 -3.56 27.60 2.94
C GLN A 390 -2.35 26.80 3.43
N TRP A 391 -1.98 26.91 4.70
CA TRP A 391 -0.80 26.22 5.23
C TRP A 391 -1.17 24.93 5.89
N ILE A 392 -0.72 23.81 5.35
CA ILE A 392 -0.96 22.49 5.94
C ILE A 392 0.07 22.19 7.03
N GLN A 393 -0.42 21.81 8.21
CA GLN A 393 0.41 21.36 9.33
C GLN A 393 0.50 19.83 9.35
N SER A 394 -0.60 19.15 9.04
CA SER A 394 -0.61 17.69 9.02
C SER A 394 -1.61 17.14 8.01
N MET A 395 -1.19 16.09 7.31
CA MET A 395 -2.01 15.35 6.35
C MET A 395 -1.92 13.86 6.66
N ARG A 396 -3.08 13.21 6.86
CA ARG A 396 -3.16 11.78 7.18
C ARG A 396 -4.30 11.11 6.43
N ALA A 397 -3.99 10.00 5.77
CA ALA A 397 -4.99 9.16 5.12
C ALA A 397 -5.54 8.10 6.09
N SER A 398 -6.85 7.86 6.03
CA SER A 398 -7.52 6.80 6.78
C SER A 398 -7.12 5.42 6.26
N SER A 399 -6.95 4.44 7.14
CA SER A 399 -6.67 3.03 6.78
C SER A 399 -7.86 2.28 6.19
N VAL A 400 -9.10 2.70 6.48
CA VAL A 400 -10.32 1.94 6.14
C VAL A 400 -11.05 2.50 4.94
N SER A 401 -10.94 3.81 4.73
CA SER A 401 -11.63 4.52 3.65
C SER A 401 -10.66 5.42 2.93
N SER A 402 -10.98 5.81 1.69
CA SER A 402 -10.24 6.83 0.95
C SER A 402 -10.59 8.22 1.47
N THR A 403 -10.47 8.41 2.79
CA THR A 403 -10.68 9.68 3.45
C THR A 403 -9.36 10.24 3.94
N LEU A 404 -9.26 11.56 3.96
CA LEU A 404 -8.04 12.30 4.29
C LEU A 404 -8.36 13.35 5.34
N LEU A 405 -7.65 13.30 6.48
CA LEU A 405 -7.66 14.34 7.50
C LEU A 405 -6.60 15.37 7.14
N THR A 406 -6.99 16.64 7.06
CA THR A 406 -6.10 17.78 6.88
C THR A 406 -6.23 18.74 8.05
N VAL A 407 -5.10 19.17 8.58
CA VAL A 407 -4.99 20.25 9.58
C VAL A 407 -4.36 21.45 8.89
N CYS A 408 -5.10 22.53 8.73
CA CYS A 408 -4.64 23.73 8.03
C CYS A 408 -4.61 24.95 8.97
N SER A 409 -3.66 25.85 8.76
CA SER A 409 -3.44 27.11 9.48
C SER A 409 -3.65 28.30 8.54
N SER A 410 -4.02 29.44 9.12
CA SER A 410 -4.20 30.70 8.41
C SER A 410 -2.91 31.43 8.05
N LYS A 411 -1.78 30.99 8.60
CA LYS A 411 -0.44 31.54 8.38
C LYS A 411 0.60 30.41 8.35
N PRO A 412 1.77 30.64 7.73
CA PRO A 412 2.88 29.67 7.74
C PRO A 412 3.42 29.53 9.15
N GLU A 413 3.55 30.67 9.84
CA GLU A 413 3.79 30.71 11.25
C GLU A 413 2.63 30.06 11.98
N ASN A 414 2.99 29.16 12.88
CA ASN A 414 2.11 28.22 13.51
C ASN A 414 1.13 28.99 14.43
N THR A 415 -0.16 29.08 14.04
CA THR A 415 -1.18 29.89 14.74
C THR A 415 -2.15 29.05 15.56
N SER A 416 -2.85 29.69 16.50
CA SER A 416 -3.96 29.09 17.27
C SER A 416 -5.28 28.98 16.49
N ASP A 417 -5.31 29.43 15.23
CA ASP A 417 -6.48 29.37 14.35
C ASP A 417 -6.29 28.23 13.34
N LEU A 418 -6.86 27.08 13.67
CA LEU A 418 -6.73 25.86 12.89
C LEU A 418 -8.07 25.48 12.25
N LEU A 419 -7.99 24.92 11.06
CA LEU A 419 -9.10 24.31 10.35
C LEU A 419 -8.84 22.83 10.17
N LEU A 420 -9.64 22.02 10.86
CA LEU A 420 -9.68 20.58 10.68
C LEU A 420 -10.71 20.24 9.59
N LYS A 421 -10.32 19.39 8.65
CA LYS A 421 -11.21 18.89 7.61
C LYS A 421 -10.97 17.41 7.34
N ILE A 422 -12.07 16.71 7.05
CA ILE A 422 -12.03 15.36 6.50
C ILE A 422 -12.59 15.40 5.10
N TRP A 423 -11.81 14.86 4.18
CA TRP A 423 -12.10 14.78 2.76
C TRP A 423 -12.46 13.36 2.39
N ASP A 424 -13.47 13.19 1.54
CA ASP A 424 -13.70 11.95 0.82
C ASP A 424 -13.11 12.08 -0.57
N ALA A 425 -12.06 11.30 -0.86
CA ALA A 425 -11.42 11.32 -2.16
C ALA A 425 -12.27 10.69 -3.26
N ASN A 426 -13.16 9.73 -2.93
CA ASN A 426 -14.05 9.13 -3.92
C ASN A 426 -15.17 10.10 -4.32
N ALA A 427 -15.73 10.81 -3.33
CA ALA A 427 -16.79 11.79 -3.57
C ALA A 427 -16.25 13.17 -3.98
N SER A 428 -14.93 13.40 -3.90
CA SER A 428 -14.27 14.70 -4.11
C SER A 428 -14.89 15.83 -3.29
N LYS A 429 -15.24 15.55 -2.03
CA LYS A 429 -16.00 16.47 -1.16
C LYS A 429 -15.49 16.47 0.27
N THR A 430 -15.66 17.61 0.95
CA THR A 430 -15.47 17.69 2.40
C THR A 430 -16.64 16.98 3.10
N ILE A 431 -16.34 15.99 3.95
CA ILE A 431 -17.34 15.30 4.79
C ILE A 431 -17.67 16.15 6.01
N ALA A 432 -16.63 16.62 6.69
CA ALA A 432 -16.75 17.37 7.94
C ALA A 432 -15.66 18.43 8.00
N SER A 433 -15.97 19.54 8.66
CA SER A 433 -15.02 20.63 8.90
C SER A 433 -15.27 21.27 10.25
N LYS A 434 -14.21 21.59 10.99
CA LYS A 434 -14.30 22.31 12.25
C LYS A 434 -13.16 23.31 12.36
N ARG A 435 -13.53 24.56 12.64
CA ARG A 435 -12.57 25.58 13.04
C ARG A 435 -12.33 25.46 14.55
N LEU A 436 -11.06 25.37 14.92
CA LEU A 436 -10.62 25.43 16.30
C LEU A 436 -9.99 26.79 16.53
N ASN A 437 -10.70 27.62 17.30
CA ASN A 437 -10.18 28.86 17.84
C ASN A 437 -10.03 28.69 19.34
N ALA A 438 -8.82 28.82 19.86
CA ALA A 438 -8.64 28.94 21.30
C ALA A 438 -7.53 29.91 21.63
N ALA A 439 -7.86 30.88 22.49
CA ALA A 439 -6.90 31.80 23.08
C ALA A 439 -5.91 31.11 24.05
N VAL A 440 -6.08 29.81 24.31
CA VAL A 440 -5.35 29.02 25.34
C VAL A 440 -4.58 27.83 24.74
N GLU A 441 -4.79 27.53 23.45
CA GLU A 441 -4.25 26.32 22.83
C GLU A 441 -3.42 26.75 21.62
N SER A 442 -2.11 26.54 21.71
CA SER A 442 -1.14 27.02 20.74
C SER A 442 -0.89 25.99 19.65
N GLN A 443 -0.57 26.43 18.44
CA GLN A 443 0.03 25.68 17.32
C GLN A 443 -0.29 24.17 17.26
N GLY A 444 -1.24 23.75 16.42
CA GLY A 444 -1.50 22.33 16.19
C GLY A 444 -0.47 21.75 15.21
N ILE A 445 0.38 20.85 15.68
CA ILE A 445 1.58 20.42 14.95
C ILE A 445 1.36 19.10 14.23
N SER A 446 0.83 18.10 14.92
CA SER A 446 0.73 16.75 14.38
C SER A 446 -0.63 16.15 14.68
N ALA A 447 -1.18 15.46 13.68
CA ALA A 447 -2.41 14.71 13.81
C ALA A 447 -2.21 13.25 13.42
N SER A 448 -3.02 12.39 14.01
CA SER A 448 -3.10 10.98 13.67
C SER A 448 -4.53 10.47 13.72
N LEU A 449 -4.85 9.54 12.84
CA LEU A 449 -6.12 8.84 12.79
C LEU A 449 -5.96 7.47 13.43
N ASN A 450 -7.00 7.02 14.11
CA ASN A 450 -7.05 5.65 14.59
C ASN A 450 -7.36 4.67 13.42
N HIS A 451 -7.26 3.37 13.67
CA HIS A 451 -7.36 2.28 12.70
C HIS A 451 -8.66 2.31 11.91
N ASN A 452 -9.78 2.69 12.55
CA ASN A 452 -11.10 2.74 11.91
C ASN A 452 -11.41 4.13 11.31
N GLY A 453 -10.58 5.14 11.58
CA GLY A 453 -10.75 6.50 11.11
C GLY A 453 -11.91 7.25 11.76
N ASN A 454 -12.49 6.74 12.86
CA ASN A 454 -13.55 7.42 13.59
C ASN A 454 -13.00 8.36 14.67
N LEU A 455 -11.80 8.08 15.19
CA LEU A 455 -11.13 8.91 16.17
C LEU A 455 -9.87 9.54 15.56
N ALA A 456 -9.60 10.76 16.00
CA ALA A 456 -8.40 11.47 15.63
C ALA A 456 -7.81 12.17 16.86
N VAL A 457 -6.49 12.23 16.87
CA VAL A 457 -5.71 12.93 17.87
C VAL A 457 -5.01 14.11 17.21
N LEU A 458 -5.02 15.25 17.86
CA LEU A 458 -4.27 16.45 17.46
C LEU A 458 -3.43 16.91 18.65
N ALA A 459 -2.13 17.01 18.44
CA ALA A 459 -1.18 17.56 19.39
C ALA A 459 -0.93 19.05 19.12
N TYR A 460 -0.80 19.80 20.21
CA TYR A 460 -0.52 21.22 20.24
C TYR A 460 0.90 21.43 20.78
N SER A 461 1.58 22.50 20.34
CA SER A 461 2.91 22.91 20.82
C SER A 461 2.96 23.11 22.34
N THR A 462 1.85 23.45 23.00
CA THR A 462 1.83 23.57 24.46
C THR A 462 2.02 22.25 25.18
N GLY A 463 1.88 21.10 24.51
CA GLY A 463 1.76 19.79 25.16
C GLY A 463 0.33 19.33 25.35
N LEU A 464 -0.65 20.16 24.99
CA LEU A 464 -2.03 19.71 24.98
C LEU A 464 -2.22 18.72 23.83
N VAL A 465 -2.91 17.63 24.08
CA VAL A 465 -3.33 16.65 23.09
C VAL A 465 -4.83 16.50 23.19
N ARG A 466 -5.51 16.66 22.05
CA ARG A 466 -6.96 16.51 21.97
C ARG A 466 -7.33 15.28 21.19
N LEU A 467 -8.18 14.45 21.78
CA LEU A 467 -8.88 13.37 21.11
C LEU A 467 -10.26 13.88 20.70
N PHE A 468 -10.63 13.67 19.44
CA PHE A 468 -11.95 14.05 18.91
C PHE A 468 -12.55 12.97 18.02
N ASP A 469 -13.88 12.97 17.97
CA ASP A 469 -14.63 12.20 16.98
C ASP A 469 -14.46 12.88 15.61
N THR A 470 -14.04 12.12 14.61
CA THR A 470 -13.82 12.61 13.24
C THR A 470 -15.10 13.08 12.55
N ARG A 471 -16.26 12.52 12.88
CA ARG A 471 -17.54 12.88 12.22
C ARG A 471 -18.07 14.21 12.72
N SER A 472 -18.00 14.46 14.02
CA SER A 472 -18.55 15.67 14.65
C SER A 472 -17.48 16.73 14.98
N PHE A 473 -16.21 16.33 15.04
CA PHE A 473 -15.11 17.11 15.62
C PHE A 473 -15.38 17.59 17.05
N GLU A 474 -16.20 16.84 17.80
CA GLU A 474 -16.36 17.07 19.23
C GLU A 474 -15.18 16.48 19.99
N THR A 475 -14.69 17.24 20.98
CA THR A 475 -13.59 16.80 21.82
C THR A 475 -14.09 15.75 22.80
N ILE A 476 -13.50 14.55 22.74
CA ILE A 476 -13.80 13.43 23.64
C ILE A 476 -12.92 13.54 24.88
N ALA A 477 -11.61 13.79 24.69
CA ALA A 477 -10.65 13.90 25.77
C ALA A 477 -9.62 14.99 25.50
N LYS A 478 -9.11 15.58 26.59
CA LYS A 478 -7.99 16.51 26.58
C LYS A 478 -6.93 15.97 27.53
N ILE A 479 -5.74 15.75 27.00
CA ILE A 479 -4.59 15.22 27.73
C ILE A 479 -3.54 16.32 27.74
N ASP A 480 -3.14 16.76 28.92
CA ASP A 480 -2.02 17.69 29.06
C ASP A 480 -0.78 16.88 29.39
N THR A 481 0.16 16.79 28.43
CA THR A 481 1.39 16.03 28.62
C THR A 481 2.33 16.70 29.62
N LYS A 482 2.05 17.96 30.02
CA LYS A 482 2.95 18.82 30.83
C LYS A 482 4.33 19.04 30.18
N GLN A 483 4.46 18.69 28.90
CA GLN A 483 5.68 18.84 28.13
C GLN A 483 5.41 19.78 26.95
N HIS A 484 6.16 20.87 26.89
CA HIS A 484 6.10 21.77 25.75
C HIS A 484 6.84 21.18 24.54
N ASP A 485 6.53 21.70 23.35
CA ASP A 485 7.20 21.40 22.09
C ASP A 485 6.98 19.95 21.61
N VAL A 486 5.72 19.50 21.60
CA VAL A 486 5.34 18.20 21.02
C VAL A 486 5.39 18.27 19.49
N CYS A 487 6.23 17.45 18.86
CA CYS A 487 6.41 17.44 17.41
C CYS A 487 5.63 16.32 16.69
N SER A 488 5.38 15.18 17.36
CA SER A 488 4.65 14.06 16.77
C SER A 488 3.75 13.35 17.77
N VAL A 489 2.59 12.87 17.31
CA VAL A 489 1.62 12.15 18.11
C VAL A 489 1.02 10.99 17.33
N GLU A 490 0.90 9.83 17.96
CA GLU A 490 0.33 8.64 17.34
C GLU A 490 -0.38 7.73 18.34
N PHE A 491 -1.35 6.96 17.89
CA PHE A 491 -2.00 5.93 18.72
C PHE A 491 -1.09 4.72 18.93
N SER A 492 -1.21 4.09 20.09
CA SER A 492 -0.67 2.74 20.31
C SER A 492 -1.36 1.73 19.39
N LEU A 493 -0.75 0.55 19.19
CA LEU A 493 -1.32 -0.50 18.33
C LEU A 493 -2.71 -0.96 18.81
N ASN A 494 -2.92 -0.99 20.13
CA ASN A 494 -4.18 -1.38 20.76
C ASN A 494 -5.17 -0.21 20.95
N GLU A 495 -4.77 1.02 20.58
CA GLU A 495 -5.55 2.26 20.75
C GLU A 495 -6.04 2.54 22.18
N ASP A 496 -5.35 1.98 23.16
CA ASP A 496 -5.60 2.20 24.59
C ASP A 496 -4.82 3.39 25.15
N SER A 497 -3.83 3.86 24.41
CA SER A 497 -2.90 4.90 24.79
C SER A 497 -2.45 5.70 23.57
N ILE A 498 -1.93 6.89 23.83
CA ILE A 498 -1.31 7.76 22.84
C ILE A 498 0.17 7.89 23.16
N MET A 499 0.99 7.98 22.12
CA MET A 499 2.41 8.23 22.19
C MET A 499 2.68 9.65 21.67
N ALA A 500 3.43 10.44 22.43
CA ALA A 500 3.82 11.79 22.06
C ALA A 500 5.34 11.93 22.13
N VAL A 501 5.92 12.53 21.10
CA VAL A 501 7.35 12.83 21.00
C VAL A 501 7.54 14.34 20.96
N THR A 502 8.51 14.83 21.74
CA THR A 502 8.87 16.25 21.78
C THR A 502 10.08 16.57 20.90
N GLU A 503 10.29 17.86 20.58
CA GLU A 503 11.46 18.34 19.81
C GLU A 503 12.80 17.89 20.42
N ASN A 504 12.83 17.72 21.74
CA ASN A 504 14.01 17.33 22.51
C ASN A 504 14.21 15.80 22.59
N GLY A 505 13.37 15.02 21.92
CA GLY A 505 13.48 13.55 21.93
C GLY A 505 12.88 12.87 23.17
N ARG A 506 12.01 13.55 23.92
CA ARG A 506 11.26 12.90 25.01
C ARG A 506 10.05 12.19 24.44
N LEU A 507 9.94 10.89 24.69
CA LEU A 507 8.82 10.03 24.31
C LEU A 507 7.97 9.78 25.56
N THR A 508 6.69 10.11 25.49
CA THR A 508 5.72 9.82 26.56
C THR A 508 4.55 9.02 26.04
N GLN A 509 4.05 8.12 26.89
CA GLN A 509 2.86 7.33 26.62
C GLN A 509 1.79 7.67 27.64
N TRP A 510 0.56 7.93 27.19
CA TRP A 510 -0.55 8.36 28.03
C TRP A 510 -1.76 7.46 27.83
N SER A 511 -2.39 7.03 28.91
CA SER A 511 -3.58 6.17 28.87
C SER A 511 -4.81 6.94 28.41
N LEU A 512 -5.60 6.37 27.51
CA LEU A 512 -6.92 6.90 27.15
C LEU A 512 -8.05 6.42 28.08
N ARG A 513 -7.81 5.37 28.88
CA ARG A 513 -8.83 4.75 29.75
C ARG A 513 -8.78 5.24 31.20
N ASN A 514 -7.58 5.47 31.74
CA ASN A 514 -7.38 5.79 33.15
C ASN A 514 -7.02 7.27 33.33
N ASP A 515 -8.04 8.14 33.39
CA ASP A 515 -7.92 9.58 33.73
C ASP A 515 -6.81 10.35 33.01
N SER A 516 -6.45 9.95 31.78
CA SER A 516 -5.35 10.59 31.03
C SER A 516 -4.02 10.58 31.81
N SER A 517 -3.74 9.49 32.51
CA SER A 517 -2.49 9.30 33.26
C SER A 517 -1.31 8.94 32.35
N MET A 518 -0.12 9.41 32.73
CA MET A 518 1.13 9.03 32.07
C MET A 518 1.48 7.58 32.44
N LEU A 519 1.65 6.73 31.43
CA LEU A 519 2.00 5.32 31.57
C LEU A 519 3.51 5.11 31.58
N ALA A 520 4.20 5.76 30.65
CA ALA A 520 5.64 5.62 30.47
C ALA A 520 6.26 6.92 29.99
N GLU A 521 7.52 7.10 30.35
CA GLU A 521 8.34 8.21 29.91
C GLU A 521 9.75 7.70 29.59
N SER A 522 10.24 8.11 28.43
CA SER A 522 11.53 7.71 27.88
C SER A 522 12.23 8.92 27.28
N ILE A 523 13.55 8.96 27.41
CA ILE A 523 14.40 9.96 26.78
C ILE A 523 15.16 9.26 25.67
N LEU A 524 14.80 9.56 24.43
CA LEU A 524 15.56 9.11 23.27
C LEU A 524 16.92 9.81 23.33
N GLY A 525 18.01 9.05 23.21
CA GLY A 525 19.41 9.49 23.37
C GLY A 525 19.91 10.46 22.29
N ILE A 526 19.10 11.45 21.94
CA ILE A 526 19.31 12.49 20.93
C ILE A 526 20.13 13.65 21.53
N SER A 527 20.14 13.78 22.86
CA SER A 527 21.00 14.70 23.59
C SER A 527 22.43 14.17 23.69
N ALA A 528 23.19 14.30 22.60
CA ALA A 528 24.64 14.25 22.66
C ALA A 528 25.22 15.43 21.88
N ALA A 529 25.87 16.33 22.62
CA ALA A 529 26.70 17.47 22.19
C ALA A 529 26.04 18.87 22.17
N SER A 530 25.80 19.44 23.35
CA SER A 530 26.44 20.73 23.67
C SER A 530 26.74 20.81 25.16
N ASP A 531 27.92 21.33 25.52
CA ASP A 531 28.40 21.56 26.89
C ASP A 531 27.57 22.63 27.65
N ARG A 532 26.35 22.93 27.15
CA ARG A 532 25.45 24.01 27.62
C ARG A 532 23.97 23.61 27.68
N GLY A 533 23.60 22.35 27.44
CA GLY A 533 22.22 21.87 27.62
C GLY A 533 21.18 22.45 26.65
N VAL A 534 21.63 23.11 25.56
CA VAL A 534 20.77 23.60 24.48
C VAL A 534 21.13 22.84 23.21
N LEU A 535 20.17 22.09 22.66
CA LEU A 535 20.30 21.44 21.36
C LEU A 535 20.49 22.53 20.28
N ALA A 536 21.42 22.31 19.35
CA ALA A 536 21.52 23.16 18.16
C ALA A 536 20.16 23.16 17.42
N ALA A 537 19.76 24.28 16.82
CA ALA A 537 18.47 24.36 16.12
C ALA A 537 18.28 23.21 15.11
N ASP A 538 19.34 22.86 14.38
CA ASP A 538 19.36 21.76 13.40
C ASP A 538 19.15 20.36 14.00
N SER A 539 19.41 20.21 15.30
CA SER A 539 19.24 18.94 16.02
C SER A 539 17.83 18.74 16.63
N ARG A 540 16.97 19.77 16.53
CA ARG A 540 15.58 19.68 17.00
C ARG A 540 14.76 18.84 16.04
N LEU A 541 13.92 17.99 16.61
CA LEU A 541 12.99 17.18 15.84
C LEU A 541 11.81 18.01 15.38
N ASP A 542 11.34 17.71 14.19
CA ASP A 542 10.06 18.16 13.68
C ASP A 542 9.19 16.95 13.33
N GLY A 543 7.89 17.14 13.12
CA GLY A 543 6.94 16.08 12.80
C GLY A 543 7.30 15.27 11.55
N SER A 544 8.04 15.86 10.61
CA SER A 544 8.56 15.18 9.41
C SER A 544 9.77 14.26 9.68
N ARG A 545 10.40 14.40 10.85
CA ARG A 545 11.65 13.71 11.24
C ARG A 545 11.44 12.65 12.32
N VAL A 546 10.18 12.29 12.58
CA VAL A 546 9.75 11.25 13.53
C VAL A 546 8.73 10.35 12.84
N THR A 547 8.95 9.04 12.86
CA THR A 547 7.99 8.05 12.40
C THR A 547 8.02 6.82 13.29
N PHE A 548 6.86 6.19 13.49
CA PHE A 548 6.78 4.94 14.23
C PHE A 548 6.69 3.77 13.27
N THR A 549 7.10 2.59 13.74
CA THR A 549 6.90 1.35 13.00
C THR A 549 5.42 0.95 12.96
N PRO A 550 4.95 0.17 11.97
CA PRO A 550 3.55 -0.23 11.85
C PRO A 550 3.04 -1.07 13.03
N ASP A 551 3.92 -1.83 13.67
CA ASP A 551 3.66 -2.60 14.90
C ASP A 551 3.70 -1.76 16.18
N ARG A 552 4.14 -0.49 16.10
CA ARG A 552 4.25 0.44 17.24
C ARG A 552 5.17 -0.05 18.37
N GLU A 553 6.11 -0.94 18.05
CA GLU A 553 7.14 -1.40 19.01
C GLU A 553 8.39 -0.51 18.99
N SER A 554 8.61 0.22 17.89
CA SER A 554 9.80 1.04 17.72
C SER A 554 9.49 2.39 17.07
N VAL A 555 10.35 3.37 17.36
CA VAL A 555 10.30 4.71 16.80
C VAL A 555 11.62 5.00 16.08
N VAL A 556 11.50 5.54 14.86
CA VAL A 556 12.63 5.99 14.04
C VAL A 556 12.65 7.51 14.06
N VAL A 557 13.80 8.07 14.38
CA VAL A 557 13.98 9.51 14.56
C VAL A 557 15.24 9.98 13.85
N ALA A 558 15.15 11.11 13.15
CA ALA A 558 16.28 11.70 12.45
C ALA A 558 16.65 13.08 13.03
N PRO A 559 17.54 13.14 14.04
CA PRO A 559 17.89 14.42 14.67
C PRO A 559 18.78 15.30 13.81
N ARG A 560 19.65 14.75 12.96
CA ARG A 560 20.48 15.54 12.04
C ARG A 560 20.65 14.83 10.69
N ASP A 561 21.81 14.25 10.47
CA ASP A 561 22.25 13.55 9.26
C ASP A 561 22.02 12.03 9.33
N GLN A 562 21.57 11.50 10.48
CA GLN A 562 21.45 10.08 10.73
C GLN A 562 20.05 9.73 11.25
N CYS A 563 19.51 8.58 10.85
CA CYS A 563 18.29 8.03 11.46
C CYS A 563 18.67 7.05 12.57
N LEU A 564 18.04 7.20 13.72
CA LEU A 564 18.22 6.40 14.92
C LEU A 564 16.93 5.60 15.17
N VAL A 565 17.06 4.32 15.49
CA VAL A 565 15.93 3.45 15.82
C VAL A 565 15.95 3.14 17.30
N PHE A 566 14.82 3.36 17.96
CA PHE A 566 14.65 3.10 19.38
C PHE A 566 13.47 2.15 19.58
N ASN A 567 13.62 1.20 20.50
CA ASN A 567 12.51 0.41 20.98
C ASN A 567 11.74 1.21 22.05
N ILE A 568 10.42 1.21 21.96
CA ILE A 568 9.55 2.08 22.77
C ILE A 568 9.49 1.62 24.22
N ASP A 569 9.37 0.32 24.47
CA ASP A 569 9.24 -0.25 25.81
C ASP A 569 10.53 -0.14 26.62
N SER A 570 11.67 -0.42 25.97
CA SER A 570 12.99 -0.39 26.61
C SER A 570 13.67 0.96 26.58
N ALA A 571 13.18 1.92 25.79
CA ALA A 571 13.84 3.19 25.49
C ALA A 571 15.25 3.06 24.88
N ALA A 572 15.69 1.84 24.57
CA ALA A 572 17.04 1.57 24.13
C ALA A 572 17.17 1.81 22.63
N MET A 573 18.28 2.42 22.23
CA MET A 573 18.63 2.56 20.82
C MET A 573 19.02 1.18 20.29
N THR A 574 18.31 0.69 19.28
CA THR A 574 18.49 -0.66 18.73
C THR A 574 19.51 -0.66 17.60
N ASP A 575 19.43 0.33 16.70
CA ASP A 575 20.30 0.46 15.54
C ASP A 575 20.28 1.89 14.98
N ALA A 576 21.25 2.22 14.14
CA ALA A 576 21.35 3.52 13.49
C ALA A 576 21.76 3.40 12.03
N THR A 577 21.09 4.15 11.14
CA THR A 577 21.40 4.12 9.71
C THR A 577 22.74 4.76 9.40
N ARG A 578 23.31 4.56 8.22
CA ARG A 578 24.45 5.39 7.77
C ARG A 578 24.09 6.89 7.74
N ARG A 579 25.09 7.75 7.93
CA ARG A 579 24.99 9.22 7.92
C ARG A 579 24.90 9.82 6.51
N HIS A 580 23.91 10.66 6.26
CA HIS A 580 23.81 11.52 5.08
C HIS A 580 24.96 12.53 5.04
N LYS A 581 25.19 13.16 3.88
CA LYS A 581 26.19 14.23 3.82
C LYS A 581 25.67 15.51 4.46
N ASP A 582 24.35 15.68 4.42
CA ASP A 582 23.65 16.84 4.94
C ASP A 582 22.45 16.45 5.82
N LEU A 583 21.66 17.42 6.24
CA LEU A 583 20.49 17.26 7.09
C LEU A 583 19.44 16.34 6.45
N VAL A 584 18.84 15.46 7.25
CA VAL A 584 17.65 14.68 6.86
C VAL A 584 16.41 15.54 7.08
N LEU A 585 15.69 15.84 6.00
CA LEU A 585 14.52 16.72 5.98
C LEU A 585 13.23 15.97 6.31
N CYS A 586 13.08 14.74 5.80
CA CYS A 586 11.92 13.92 6.10
C CYS A 586 12.25 12.43 6.18
N ILE A 587 11.46 11.72 6.99
CA ILE A 587 11.50 10.27 7.11
C ILE A 587 10.11 9.65 6.96
N ASP A 588 10.11 8.37 6.62
CA ASP A 588 8.90 7.56 6.56
C ASP A 588 9.21 6.09 6.85
N TYR A 589 8.19 5.32 7.21
CA TYR A 589 8.33 3.89 7.44
C TYR A 589 7.13 3.14 6.87
N ALA A 590 7.39 2.10 6.09
CA ALA A 590 6.36 1.20 5.56
C ALA A 590 6.86 -0.24 5.50
N ALA A 591 5.96 -1.19 5.76
CA ALA A 591 6.27 -2.62 5.82
C ALA A 591 7.47 -2.93 6.74
N ASP A 592 8.62 -3.28 6.16
CA ASP A 592 9.89 -3.60 6.85
C ASP A 592 11.02 -2.61 6.51
N ARG A 593 10.69 -1.42 5.96
CA ARG A 593 11.68 -0.45 5.46
C ARG A 593 11.43 0.95 6.01
N SER A 594 12.53 1.66 6.27
CA SER A 594 12.52 3.11 6.51
C SER A 594 13.10 3.86 5.33
N LEU A 595 12.62 5.08 5.17
CA LEU A 595 13.02 6.05 4.16
C LEU A 595 13.62 7.26 4.86
N SER A 596 14.75 7.74 4.38
CA SER A 596 15.28 9.04 4.78
C SER A 596 15.70 9.83 3.55
N ALA A 597 15.18 11.05 3.45
CA ALA A 597 15.52 11.99 2.38
C ALA A 597 16.24 13.21 2.95
N SER A 598 17.26 13.68 2.25
CA SER A 598 18.18 14.70 2.72
C SER A 598 18.29 15.88 1.76
N GLU A 599 18.75 17.00 2.29
CA GLU A 599 19.12 18.20 1.55
C GLU A 599 20.21 17.95 0.50
N ASP A 600 21.02 16.90 0.66
CA ASP A 600 22.03 16.48 -0.32
C ASP A 600 21.46 15.85 -1.60
N GLY A 601 20.13 15.75 -1.73
CA GLY A 601 19.44 15.14 -2.86
C GLY A 601 19.45 13.61 -2.87
N THR A 602 19.94 12.98 -1.80
CA THR A 602 19.98 11.52 -1.68
C THR A 602 18.81 10.97 -0.87
N ILE A 603 18.32 9.82 -1.31
CA ILE A 603 17.32 9.03 -0.59
C ILE A 603 18.00 7.76 -0.12
N ARG A 604 17.81 7.40 1.15
CA ARG A 604 18.26 6.11 1.68
C ARG A 604 17.08 5.28 2.11
N VAL A 605 17.19 4.00 1.82
CA VAL A 605 16.21 2.99 2.23
C VAL A 605 16.93 1.96 3.07
N ALA A 606 16.53 1.83 4.33
CA ALA A 606 17.04 0.82 5.24
C ALA A 606 15.98 -0.28 5.41
N GLN A 607 16.36 -1.54 5.21
CA GLN A 607 15.50 -2.71 5.43
C GLN A 607 15.82 -3.35 6.76
N TYR A 608 14.80 -3.57 7.59
CA TYR A 608 14.94 -4.10 8.94
C TYR A 608 14.57 -5.57 9.00
N ARG A 609 15.19 -6.28 9.95
CA ARG A 609 14.84 -7.64 10.32
C ARG A 609 14.69 -7.69 11.83
N LYS A 610 13.60 -8.31 12.32
CA LYS A 610 13.46 -8.66 13.73
C LYS A 610 14.44 -9.78 14.06
N VAL A 611 15.28 -9.57 15.07
CA VAL A 611 16.35 -10.48 15.52
C VAL A 611 15.99 -11.11 16.85
#